data_AF-A0A6B3F3I7-F1
#
_entry.id   AF-A0A6B3F3I7-F1
#
_cell.length_a   1.000
_cell.length_b   1.000
_cell.length_c   1.000
_cell.angle_alpha   90.00
_cell.angle_beta   90.00
_cell.angle_gamma   90.00
#
_symmetry.space_group_name_H-M   'P 1'
#
loop_
_entity.id
_entity.type
_entity.pdbx_description
1 polymer ?
#
loop_
_entity_poly.entity_id
_entity_poly.type
_entity_poly.pdbx_seq_one_letter_code
_entity_poly.pdbx_strand_id
1 'polypeptide(L)' 'NFGTHLNTAFTGAVRAELAAREGVDPRRYLGAGREAVTEAVAALLRLLAPAGR' A
#
# COMPACT_ATOMS: atom_id res chain seq x y z
N ASN A 1 -9.38 0.07 -13.85
CA ASN A 1 -8.74 -1.03 -13.10
C ASN A 1 -7.38 -0.52 -12.61
N PHE A 2 -7.07 -0.64 -11.32
CA PHE A 2 -5.83 -0.11 -10.71
C PHE A 2 -4.87 -1.20 -10.19
N GLY A 3 -5.04 -2.46 -10.62
CA GLY A 3 -4.32 -3.61 -10.05
C GLY A 3 -2.79 -3.44 -10.04
N THR A 4 -2.20 -2.97 -11.14
CA THR A 4 -0.76 -2.71 -11.21
C THR A 4 -0.32 -1.65 -10.21
N HIS A 5 -1.04 -0.54 -10.11
CA HIS A 5 -0.70 0.55 -9.19
C HIS A 5 -0.75 0.08 -7.73
N LEU A 6 -1.79 -0.69 -7.37
CA LEU A 6 -1.94 -1.24 -6.02
C LEU A 6 -0.84 -2.28 -5.70
N ASN A 7 -0.50 -3.15 -6.64
CA ASN A 7 0.59 -4.10 -6.48
C ASN A 7 1.95 -3.42 -6.32
N THR A 8 2.21 -2.35 -7.08
CA THR A 8 3.43 -1.54 -6.93
C THR A 8 3.52 -0.91 -5.54
N ALA A 9 2.44 -0.29 -5.05
CA ALA A 9 2.40 0.30 -3.71
C ALA A 9 2.65 -0.76 -2.61
N PHE A 10 1.94 -1.89 -2.70
CA PHE A 10 2.08 -3.00 -1.77
C PHE A 10 3.52 -3.55 -1.74
N THR A 11 4.06 -3.94 -2.90
CA THR A 11 5.39 -4.55 -2.97
C THR A 11 6.49 -3.57 -2.62
N GLY A 12 6.33 -2.28 -2.93
CA GLY A 12 7.26 -1.22 -2.50
C GLY A 12 7.36 -1.14 -0.98
N ALA A 13 6.22 -1.06 -0.29
CA ALA A 13 6.19 -1.00 1.17
C ALA A 13 6.71 -2.29 1.84
N VAL A 14 6.37 -3.46 1.30
CA VAL A 14 6.93 -4.76 1.75
C VAL A 14 8.45 -4.76 1.67
N ARG A 15 9.02 -4.32 0.54
CA ARG A 15 10.48 -4.26 0.34
C ARG A 15 11.14 -3.27 1.30
N ALA A 16 10.51 -2.13 1.56
CA ALA A 16 11.01 -1.14 2.51
C ALA A 16 11.04 -1.70 3.95
N GLU A 17 9.96 -2.34 4.42
CA GLU A 17 9.92 -2.93 5.77
C GLU A 17 10.93 -4.07 5.93
N LEU A 18 11.08 -4.92 4.91
CA LEU A 18 12.08 -5.99 4.90
C LEU A 18 13.52 -5.46 4.89
N ALA A 19 13.78 -4.32 4.24
CA ALA A 19 15.10 -3.72 4.19
C ALA A 19 15.48 -3.01 5.50
N ALA A 20 14.51 -2.58 6.29
CA ALA A 20 14.74 -1.78 7.49
C ALA A 20 15.15 -2.61 8.72
N ARG A 21 14.98 -3.93 8.71
CA ARG A 21 15.08 -4.77 9.92
C ARG A 21 15.65 -6.15 9.60
N GLU A 22 16.39 -6.71 10.56
CA GLU A 22 16.77 -8.11 10.51
C GLU A 22 15.61 -9.01 10.98
N GLY A 23 15.45 -10.16 10.33
CA GLY A 23 14.41 -11.14 10.62
C GLY A 23 13.13 -10.99 9.80
N VAL A 24 12.36 -12.08 9.70
CA VAL A 24 11.16 -12.17 8.85
C VAL A 24 9.92 -12.37 9.73
N ASP A 25 9.24 -11.27 10.06
CA ASP A 25 7.88 -11.31 10.65
C ASP A 25 6.84 -10.93 9.58
N PRO A 26 6.04 -11.89 9.07
CA PRO A 26 5.01 -11.63 8.08
C PRO A 26 4.03 -10.52 8.44
N ARG A 27 3.70 -10.37 9.72
CA ARG A 27 2.70 -9.39 10.14
C ARG A 27 3.20 -7.96 9.92
N ARG A 28 4.52 -7.74 9.98
CA ARG A 28 5.13 -6.43 9.77
C ARG A 28 5.11 -6.02 8.31
N TYR A 29 5.74 -6.81 7.44
CA TYR A 29 5.81 -6.42 6.03
C TYR A 29 4.44 -6.50 5.32
N LEU A 30 3.57 -7.44 5.71
CA LEU A 30 2.18 -7.46 5.20
C LEU A 30 1.37 -6.30 5.77
N GLY A 31 1.64 -5.88 7.00
CA GLY A 31 1.04 -4.70 7.62
C GLY A 31 1.38 -3.43 6.85
N ALA A 32 2.67 -3.20 6.59
CA ALA A 32 3.16 -2.07 5.80
C ALA A 32 2.58 -2.07 4.38
N GLY A 33 2.54 -3.24 3.73
CA GLY A 33 1.90 -3.39 2.43
C GLY A 33 0.41 -3.02 2.43
N ARG A 34 -0.34 -3.47 3.46
CA ARG A 34 -1.76 -3.16 3.61
C ARG A 34 -1.98 -1.65 3.79
N GLU A 35 -1.20 -1.00 4.64
CA GLU A 35 -1.28 0.46 4.86
C GLU A 35 -1.03 1.24 3.57
N ALA A 36 0.01 0.87 2.81
CA ALA A 36 0.31 1.51 1.52
C ALA A 36 -0.85 1.36 0.50
N VAL A 37 -1.50 0.20 0.46
CA VAL A 37 -2.69 -0.02 -0.38
C VAL A 37 -3.86 0.85 0.09
N THR A 38 -4.10 0.95 1.40
CA THR A 38 -5.15 1.81 1.96
C THR A 38 -4.96 3.27 1.54
N GLU A 39 -3.75 3.80 1.66
CA GLU A 39 -3.44 5.18 1.25
C GLU A 39 -3.61 5.38 -0.26
N ALA A 40 -3.12 4.44 -1.08
CA ALA A 40 -3.26 4.50 -2.53
C ALA A 40 -4.74 4.48 -2.95
N VAL A 41 -5.56 3.63 -2.35
CA VAL A 41 -7.01 3.59 -2.60
C VAL A 41 -7.68 4.88 -2.16
N ALA A 42 -7.36 5.41 -0.98
CA ALA A 42 -7.93 6.67 -0.51
C ALA A 42 -7.60 7.83 -1.47
N ALA A 43 -6.37 7.90 -1.99
CA ALA A 43 -5.98 8.89 -2.99
C ALA A 43 -6.76 8.73 -4.31
N LEU A 44 -6.87 7.49 -4.81
CA LEU A 44 -7.65 7.19 -6.01
C LEU A 44 -9.14 7.54 -5.85
N LEU A 45 -9.75 7.23 -4.70
CA LEU A 45 -11.14 7.57 -4.42
C LEU A 45 -11.36 9.09 -4.42
N ARG A 46 -10.46 9.86 -3.79
CA ARG A 46 -10.52 11.34 -3.82
C ARG A 46 -10.38 11.90 -5.23
N LEU A 47 -9.56 11.27 -6.07
CA LEU A 47 -9.38 11.67 -7.47
C LEU A 47 -10.62 11.38 -8.31
N LEU A 48 -11.28 10.24 -8.07
CA LEU A 48 -12.42 9.77 -8.86
C LEU A 48 -13.75 10.38 -8.41
N ALA A 49 -13.87 10.74 -7.13
CA ALA A 49 -15.04 11.37 -6.55
C ALA A 49 -14.62 12.66 -5.83
N PRO A 50 -14.76 13.85 -6.47
CA PRO A 50 -14.70 15.09 -5.71
C PRO A 50 -15.85 15.09 -4.70
N ALA A 51 -15.56 15.46 -3.44
CA ALA A 51 -16.52 15.39 -2.34
C ALA A 51 -17.89 15.94 -2.73
N GLY A 52 -18.93 15.08 -2.74
CA GLY A 52 -20.31 15.48 -3.02
C GLY A 52 -21.06 14.73 -4.12
N ARG A 53 -20.80 13.43 -4.34
CA ARG A 53 -21.69 12.55 -5.11
C ARG A 53 -22.00 11.28 -4.36
#